data_AF-A0A1F7YHX1-F1
#
_entry.id   AF-A0A1F7YHX1-F1
#
_cell.length_a   1.000
_cell.length_b   1.000
_cell.length_c   1.000
_cell.angle_alpha   90.00
_cell.angle_beta   90.00
_cell.angle_gamma   90.00
#
_symmetry.space_group_name_H-M   'P 1'
#
loop_
_entity.id
_entity.type
_entity.pdbx_description
1 polymer ?
#
loop_
_entity_poly.entity_id
_entity_poly.type
_entity_poly.pdbx_seq_one_letter_code
_entity_poly.pdbx_strand_id
1 'polypeptide(L)'
;MVRKVTRTPLFLYLGIFIAAMSLVFFILHKSVKNIPCANTLSCKESLELSVNNDEQAVFNAEKIDPPKIDLLASSEEKKVLGIESSTGDKHIYVDLGTQTLKAYEGETLFLETKISSGKWFPTPTGDFKIWRKVRSTKMSGGQGADYYYLPNVPYVMFFSNSVVAGSRGFSLHGTYWHNNFGHPMSHGCVNMRTIDAQKIFYWTDPPPNEDESVPTENTPDVLITIYGEAP
;
A
#
# COMPACT_ATOMS: atom_id res chain seq x y z
N MET A 1 57.99 42.01 -28.66
CA MET A 1 56.64 42.30 -28.12
C MET A 1 56.11 41.00 -27.52
N VAL A 2 56.15 40.86 -26.18
CA VAL A 2 55.83 39.60 -25.48
C VAL A 2 54.32 39.55 -25.20
N ARG A 3 53.60 38.56 -25.75
CA ARG A 3 52.19 38.30 -25.46
C ARG A 3 52.05 37.83 -24.01
N LYS A 4 51.42 38.64 -23.15
CA LYS A 4 50.99 38.21 -21.81
C LYS A 4 49.86 37.20 -21.95
N VAL A 5 50.14 35.94 -21.62
CA VAL A 5 49.11 34.90 -21.48
C VAL A 5 48.42 35.11 -20.13
N THR A 6 47.20 35.62 -20.14
CA THR A 6 46.36 35.74 -18.94
C THR A 6 45.86 34.34 -18.54
N ARG A 7 46.51 33.72 -17.55
CA ARG A 7 45.98 32.52 -16.90
C ARG A 7 44.77 32.92 -16.05
N THR A 8 43.59 32.48 -16.44
CA THR A 8 42.40 32.55 -15.59
C THR A 8 42.63 31.73 -14.32
N PRO A 9 42.33 32.26 -13.13
CA PRO A 9 42.70 31.59 -11.88
C PRO A 9 41.81 30.36 -11.66
N LEU A 10 42.46 29.21 -11.44
CA LEU A 10 41.84 27.89 -11.19
C LEU A 10 40.76 27.93 -10.07
N PHE A 11 40.92 28.83 -9.10
CA PHE A 11 39.96 29.04 -8.00
C PHE A 11 38.57 29.47 -8.45
N LEU A 12 38.46 30.19 -9.58
CA LEU A 12 37.17 30.64 -10.12
C LEU A 12 36.35 29.46 -10.66
N TYR A 13 37.02 28.48 -11.28
CA TYR A 13 36.37 27.25 -11.74
C TYR A 13 35.95 26.34 -10.58
N LEU A 14 36.75 26.25 -9.52
CA LEU A 14 36.42 25.46 -8.33
C LEU A 14 35.19 26.01 -7.59
N GLY A 15 35.09 27.35 -7.45
CA GLY A 15 33.93 27.99 -6.84
C GLY A 15 32.64 27.77 -7.63
N ILE A 16 32.70 27.86 -8.97
CA ILE A 16 31.56 27.58 -9.86
C ILE A 16 31.14 26.11 -9.76
N PHE A 17 32.10 25.18 -9.69
CA PHE A 17 31.82 23.75 -9.56
C PHE A 17 31.14 23.40 -8.25
N ILE A 18 31.59 23.96 -7.12
CA ILE A 18 30.97 23.75 -5.80
C ILE A 18 29.55 24.35 -5.77
N ALA A 19 29.35 25.54 -6.33
CA ALA A 19 28.02 26.15 -6.42
C ALA A 19 27.07 25.33 -7.31
N ALA A 20 27.55 24.81 -8.44
CA ALA A 20 26.78 23.95 -9.32
C ALA A 20 26.41 22.61 -8.65
N MET A 21 27.36 21.96 -7.96
CA MET A 21 27.07 20.75 -7.16
C MET A 21 26.08 21.03 -6.04
N SER A 22 26.19 22.17 -5.36
CA SER A 22 25.27 22.56 -4.28
C SER A 22 23.86 22.82 -4.82
N LEU A 23 23.74 23.47 -5.98
CA LEU A 23 22.48 23.70 -6.66
C LEU A 23 21.84 22.39 -7.15
N VAL A 24 22.64 21.52 -7.77
CA VAL A 24 22.20 20.17 -8.19
C VAL A 24 21.77 19.35 -6.98
N PHE A 25 22.53 19.39 -5.88
CA PHE A 25 22.15 18.75 -4.64
C PHE A 25 20.84 19.32 -4.10
N PHE A 26 20.66 20.64 -4.07
CA PHE A 26 19.39 21.27 -3.66
C PHE A 26 18.20 20.90 -4.55
N ILE A 27 18.39 20.85 -5.87
CA ILE A 27 17.36 20.46 -6.83
C ILE A 27 17.00 18.98 -6.66
N LEU A 28 18.00 18.10 -6.52
CA LEU A 28 17.80 16.68 -6.23
C LEU A 28 17.11 16.48 -4.88
N HIS A 29 17.50 17.22 -3.84
CA HIS A 29 16.92 17.12 -2.50
C HIS A 29 15.47 17.61 -2.43
N LYS A 30 15.09 18.60 -3.25
CA LYS A 30 13.68 19.00 -3.41
C LYS A 30 12.86 17.93 -4.13
N SER A 31 13.43 17.22 -5.10
CA SER A 31 12.73 16.18 -5.86
C SER A 31 12.39 14.94 -5.01
N VAL A 32 13.28 14.56 -4.09
CA VAL A 32 13.09 13.39 -3.19
C VAL A 32 11.95 13.60 -2.17
N LYS A 33 11.57 14.84 -1.86
CA LYS A 33 10.57 15.13 -0.80
C LYS A 33 9.11 14.92 -1.18
N ASN A 34 8.78 14.69 -2.46
CA ASN A 34 7.39 14.62 -2.93
C ASN A 34 7.09 13.31 -3.67
N ILE A 35 7.35 12.17 -3.05
CA ILE A 35 6.87 10.89 -3.60
C ILE A 35 5.41 10.72 -3.14
N PRO A 36 4.42 10.68 -4.05
CA PRO A 36 3.01 10.51 -3.68
C PRO A 36 2.75 9.10 -3.16
N CYS A 37 2.12 9.03 -2.00
CA CYS A 37 1.79 7.83 -1.26
C CYS A 37 0.29 7.54 -1.36
N ALA A 38 -0.10 6.26 -1.33
CA ALA A 38 -1.50 5.87 -1.52
C ALA A 38 -2.35 5.99 -0.24
N ASN A 39 -1.74 5.73 0.92
CA ASN A 39 -2.44 5.50 2.20
C ASN A 39 -2.00 6.43 3.34
N THR A 40 -1.15 7.42 3.06
CA THR A 40 -0.60 8.34 4.07
C THR A 40 -0.16 9.66 3.44
N LEU A 41 -0.14 10.74 4.22
CA LEU A 41 0.50 12.00 3.83
C LEU A 41 2.03 11.90 3.69
N SER A 42 2.69 10.97 4.39
CA SER A 42 4.15 10.99 4.60
C SER A 42 4.90 9.70 4.22
N CYS A 43 4.22 8.73 3.60
CA CYS A 43 4.75 7.40 3.22
C CYS A 43 5.30 6.58 4.41
N LYS A 44 5.00 6.97 5.66
CA LYS A 44 5.60 6.36 6.87
C LYS A 44 4.60 5.91 7.92
N GLU A 45 3.48 6.61 8.08
CA GLU A 45 2.61 6.44 9.25
C GLU A 45 1.66 5.23 9.20
N SER A 46 1.40 4.69 8.00
CA SER A 46 0.32 3.71 7.77
C SER A 46 0.84 2.32 7.40
N LEU A 47 2.09 1.99 7.74
CA LEU A 47 2.73 0.72 7.35
C LEU A 47 2.85 -0.28 8.51
N GLU A 48 2.44 0.11 9.71
CA GLU A 48 2.60 -0.67 10.95
C GLU A 48 1.25 -1.04 11.57
N LEU A 49 1.22 -2.11 12.35
CA LEU A 49 0.05 -2.48 13.13
C LEU A 49 -0.33 -1.33 14.07
N SER A 50 -1.57 -0.87 13.98
CA SER A 50 -2.12 0.10 14.93
C SER A 50 -3.61 -0.11 15.13
N VAL A 51 -4.03 0.00 16.38
CA VAL A 51 -5.42 -0.06 16.80
C VAL A 51 -5.68 1.13 17.73
N ASN A 52 -6.70 1.91 17.40
CA ASN A 52 -7.26 2.90 18.29
C ASN A 52 -8.78 2.78 18.29
N ASN A 53 -9.32 2.19 19.35
CA ASN A 53 -10.76 1.99 19.49
C ASN A 53 -11.50 3.26 19.90
N ASP A 54 -10.82 4.31 20.35
CA ASP A 54 -11.45 5.53 20.86
C ASP A 54 -11.53 6.66 19.82
N GLU A 55 -10.95 6.46 18.64
CA GLU A 55 -10.96 7.42 17.55
C GLU A 55 -12.22 7.31 16.67
N GLN A 56 -12.55 8.43 16.02
CA GLN A 56 -13.62 8.53 15.05
C GLN A 56 -13.02 8.67 13.65
N ALA A 57 -13.58 7.97 12.68
CA ALA A 57 -13.17 8.12 11.29
C ALA A 57 -13.83 9.34 10.65
N VAL A 58 -13.15 9.89 9.63
CA VAL A 58 -13.66 10.94 8.75
C VAL A 58 -13.44 10.50 7.30
N PHE A 59 -14.49 10.52 6.50
CA PHE A 59 -14.42 10.25 5.06
C PHE A 59 -15.46 11.10 4.34
N ASN A 60 -15.10 11.78 3.25
CA ASN A 60 -16.00 12.71 2.53
C ASN A 60 -16.67 13.74 3.46
N ALA A 61 -15.91 14.26 4.43
CA ALA A 61 -16.39 15.18 5.48
C ALA A 61 -17.46 14.60 6.44
N GLU A 62 -17.77 13.32 6.35
CA GLU A 62 -18.67 12.62 7.28
C GLU A 62 -17.90 11.89 8.37
N LYS A 63 -18.48 11.86 9.57
CA LYS A 63 -17.96 11.11 10.72
C LYS A 63 -18.52 9.69 10.68
N ILE A 64 -17.64 8.71 10.83
CA ILE A 64 -17.98 7.28 10.74
C ILE A 64 -17.40 6.58 11.97
N ASP A 65 -18.16 5.66 12.55
CA ASP A 65 -17.70 4.86 13.68
C ASP A 65 -16.83 3.70 13.15
N PRO A 66 -15.53 3.64 13.52
CA PRO A 66 -14.66 2.57 13.07
C PRO A 66 -15.03 1.24 13.75
N PRO A 67 -14.70 0.10 13.11
CA PRO A 67 -14.81 -1.19 13.78
C PRO A 67 -13.91 -1.20 15.02
N LYS A 68 -14.44 -1.75 16.12
CA LYS A 68 -13.63 -2.04 17.30
C LYS A 68 -12.80 -3.28 17.00
N ILE A 69 -11.50 -3.19 17.21
CA ILE A 69 -10.56 -4.30 17.02
C ILE A 69 -10.12 -4.78 18.41
N ASP A 70 -10.40 -6.05 18.70
CA ASP A 70 -9.87 -6.76 19.86
C ASP A 70 -8.75 -7.69 19.40
N LEU A 71 -7.51 -7.30 19.69
CA LEU A 71 -6.33 -8.10 19.36
C LEU A 71 -6.22 -9.34 20.28
N LEU A 72 -6.67 -9.21 21.53
CA LEU A 72 -6.54 -10.25 22.57
C LEU A 72 -7.50 -11.41 22.33
N ALA A 73 -8.73 -11.13 21.91
CA ALA A 73 -9.73 -12.16 21.59
C ALA A 73 -9.28 -13.16 20.51
N SER A 74 -8.35 -12.75 19.64
CA SER A 74 -7.89 -13.60 18.54
C SER A 74 -6.85 -14.67 18.92
N SER A 75 -6.26 -14.53 20.10
CA SER A 75 -5.28 -15.49 20.63
C SER A 75 -5.95 -16.77 21.17
N GLU A 76 -7.23 -16.71 21.52
CA GLU A 76 -7.94 -17.82 22.17
C GLU A 76 -8.65 -18.76 21.18
N GLU A 77 -9.01 -18.32 19.97
CA GLU A 77 -9.79 -19.12 19.01
C GLU A 77 -8.96 -19.84 17.93
N LYS A 78 -7.64 -19.61 17.82
CA LYS A 78 -6.81 -20.21 16.75
C LYS A 78 -5.92 -21.35 17.21
N LYS A 79 -6.55 -22.42 17.67
CA LYS A 79 -5.96 -23.76 17.61
C LYS A 79 -6.90 -24.70 16.85
N VAL A 80 -7.25 -24.33 15.62
CA VAL A 80 -7.92 -25.27 14.71
C VAL A 80 -6.81 -26.13 14.08
N LEU A 81 -6.76 -27.37 14.56
CA LEU A 81 -5.90 -28.44 14.07
C LEU A 81 -6.23 -28.72 12.59
N GLY A 82 -5.22 -28.64 11.73
CA GLY A 82 -5.29 -29.09 10.33
C GLY A 82 -4.99 -28.01 9.31
N ILE A 83 -3.76 -27.48 9.29
CA ILE A 83 -3.26 -26.84 8.08
C ILE A 83 -2.68 -27.98 7.25
N GLU A 84 -3.50 -28.58 6.38
CA GLU A 84 -2.91 -29.25 5.23
C GLU A 84 -2.15 -28.16 4.47
N SER A 85 -0.84 -28.35 4.36
CA SER A 85 0.04 -27.44 3.63
C SER A 85 -0.48 -27.40 2.20
N SER A 86 -1.22 -26.36 1.87
CA SER A 86 -1.82 -26.20 0.55
C SER A 86 -0.68 -26.08 -0.46
N THR A 87 -0.70 -26.93 -1.50
CA THR A 87 0.46 -27.14 -2.39
C THR A 87 0.37 -26.36 -3.70
N GLY A 88 -0.70 -25.59 -3.91
CA GLY A 88 -0.91 -24.81 -5.13
C GLY A 88 -0.36 -23.39 -5.03
N ASP A 89 0.23 -22.89 -6.12
CA ASP A 89 0.65 -21.50 -6.22
C ASP A 89 -0.56 -20.56 -6.08
N LYS A 90 -0.47 -19.57 -5.19
CA LYS A 90 -1.53 -18.61 -4.90
C LYS A 90 -1.35 -17.35 -5.75
N HIS A 91 -2.38 -16.98 -6.51
CA HIS A 91 -2.36 -15.80 -7.38
C HIS A 91 -3.64 -14.97 -7.23
N ILE A 92 -3.48 -13.67 -7.04
CA ILE A 92 -4.56 -12.69 -7.02
C ILE A 92 -4.53 -11.85 -8.31
N TYR A 93 -5.63 -11.82 -9.03
CA TYR A 93 -5.83 -10.98 -10.20
C TYR A 93 -6.76 -9.82 -9.85
N VAL A 94 -6.37 -8.60 -10.19
CA VAL A 94 -7.18 -7.39 -10.02
C VAL A 94 -7.39 -6.73 -11.37
N ASP A 95 -8.63 -6.75 -11.83
CA ASP A 95 -9.08 -6.09 -13.05
C ASP A 95 -9.66 -4.71 -12.71
N LEU A 96 -8.93 -3.66 -13.07
CA LEU A 96 -9.34 -2.27 -12.85
C LEU A 96 -10.50 -1.85 -13.75
N GLY A 97 -10.64 -2.43 -14.95
CA GLY A 97 -11.73 -2.10 -15.87
C GLY A 97 -13.09 -2.61 -15.37
N THR A 98 -13.11 -3.84 -14.85
CA THR A 98 -14.35 -4.43 -14.30
C THR A 98 -14.52 -4.23 -12.79
N GLN A 99 -13.52 -3.60 -12.14
CA GLN A 99 -13.45 -3.42 -10.68
C GLN A 99 -13.68 -4.74 -9.93
N THR A 100 -12.96 -5.78 -10.35
CA THR A 100 -13.11 -7.15 -9.84
C THR A 100 -11.77 -7.71 -9.37
N LEU A 101 -11.79 -8.45 -8.27
CA LEU A 101 -10.67 -9.26 -7.80
C LEU A 101 -11.03 -10.74 -7.91
N LYS A 102 -10.11 -11.55 -8.42
CA LYS A 102 -10.18 -13.02 -8.41
C LYS A 102 -8.94 -13.61 -7.77
N ALA A 103 -9.10 -14.51 -6.81
CA ALA A 103 -8.01 -15.22 -6.16
C ALA A 103 -8.06 -16.70 -6.53
N TYR A 104 -6.93 -17.25 -6.97
CA TYR A 104 -6.78 -18.63 -7.40
C TYR A 104 -5.71 -19.34 -6.60
N GLU A 105 -5.94 -20.64 -6.41
CA GLU A 105 -4.95 -21.58 -5.88
C GLU A 105 -4.74 -22.70 -6.90
N GLY A 106 -3.60 -22.67 -7.59
CA GLY A 106 -3.44 -23.41 -8.84
C GLY A 106 -4.54 -23.03 -9.83
N GLU A 107 -5.34 -24.00 -10.27
CA GLU A 107 -6.46 -23.78 -11.19
C GLU A 107 -7.81 -23.52 -10.48
N THR A 108 -7.84 -23.61 -9.15
CA THR A 108 -9.10 -23.50 -8.38
C THR A 108 -9.38 -22.05 -8.03
N LEU A 109 -10.57 -21.55 -8.40
CA LEU A 109 -11.05 -20.24 -7.96
C LEU A 109 -11.40 -20.29 -6.47
N PHE A 110 -10.65 -19.57 -5.65
CA PHE A 110 -10.87 -19.45 -4.21
C PHE A 110 -11.90 -18.36 -3.88
N LEU A 111 -11.80 -17.19 -4.53
CA LEU A 111 -12.66 -16.05 -4.27
C LEU A 111 -12.81 -15.16 -5.52
N GLU A 112 -14.03 -14.69 -5.78
CA GLU A 112 -14.31 -13.61 -6.73
C GLU A 112 -15.14 -12.53 -6.02
N THR A 113 -14.73 -11.26 -6.12
CA THR A 113 -15.41 -10.15 -5.45
C THR A 113 -15.23 -8.82 -6.18
N LYS A 114 -16.12 -7.87 -5.89
CA LYS A 114 -16.01 -6.48 -6.35
C LYS A 114 -15.07 -5.68 -5.45
N ILE A 115 -14.32 -4.77 -6.06
CA ILE A 115 -13.37 -3.88 -5.38
C ILE A 115 -13.65 -2.41 -5.72
N SER A 116 -13.01 -1.49 -5.01
CA SER A 116 -12.91 -0.08 -5.43
C SER A 116 -11.44 0.32 -5.49
N SER A 117 -10.95 0.61 -6.70
CA SER A 117 -9.56 1.03 -6.92
C SER A 117 -9.41 2.55 -6.84
N GLY A 118 -8.21 3.03 -7.17
CA GLY A 118 -7.82 4.43 -7.17
C GLY A 118 -8.70 5.32 -8.05
N LYS A 119 -9.39 6.27 -7.42
CA LYS A 119 -10.14 7.36 -8.08
C LYS A 119 -9.33 8.65 -8.11
N TRP A 120 -8.81 9.07 -6.96
CA TRP A 120 -8.04 10.32 -6.82
C TRP A 120 -6.56 10.11 -7.08
N PHE A 121 -6.08 8.90 -6.83
CA PHE A 121 -4.72 8.50 -7.15
C PHE A 121 -4.75 7.11 -7.79
N PRO A 122 -4.25 6.94 -9.03
CA PRO A 122 -4.39 5.67 -9.75
C PRO A 122 -3.74 4.49 -9.03
N THR A 123 -4.42 3.35 -9.02
CA THR A 123 -3.81 2.07 -8.61
C THR A 123 -2.80 1.64 -9.68
N PRO A 124 -1.54 1.32 -9.31
CA PRO A 124 -0.53 0.95 -10.28
C PRO A 124 -0.83 -0.43 -10.86
N THR A 125 -0.57 -0.61 -12.16
CA THR A 125 -0.65 -1.91 -12.85
C THR A 125 0.71 -2.62 -12.83
N GLY A 126 0.67 -3.93 -13.05
CA GLY A 126 1.84 -4.81 -13.08
C GLY A 126 1.72 -5.97 -12.11
N ASP A 127 2.83 -6.67 -11.96
CA ASP A 127 2.95 -7.79 -11.03
C ASP A 127 3.60 -7.32 -9.73
N PHE A 128 2.99 -7.69 -8.62
CA PHE A 128 3.38 -7.28 -7.27
C PHE A 128 3.44 -8.49 -6.34
N LYS A 129 4.18 -8.32 -5.26
CA LYS A 129 4.21 -9.28 -4.15
C LYS A 129 3.73 -8.60 -2.89
N ILE A 130 2.98 -9.34 -2.07
CA ILE A 130 2.70 -8.93 -0.70
C ILE A 130 4.04 -8.89 0.04
N TRP A 131 4.35 -7.80 0.72
CA TRP A 131 5.59 -7.67 1.51
C TRP A 131 5.32 -7.44 3.00
N ARG A 132 4.08 -7.10 3.39
CA ARG A 132 3.67 -7.03 4.78
C ARG A 132 2.15 -7.16 4.90
N LYS A 133 1.72 -7.79 5.97
CA LYS A 133 0.32 -7.95 6.37
C LYS A 133 0.15 -7.42 7.79
N VAL A 134 -0.87 -6.60 8.02
CA VAL A 134 -1.26 -6.15 9.36
C VAL A 134 -2.78 -6.24 9.51
N ARG A 135 -3.24 -6.71 10.65
CA ARG A 135 -4.67 -6.89 10.91
C ARG A 135 -5.39 -5.56 10.98
N SER A 136 -4.71 -4.51 11.41
CA SER A 136 -5.27 -3.18 11.54
C SER A 136 -4.19 -2.10 11.37
N THR A 137 -4.51 -1.00 10.71
CA THR A 137 -3.68 0.20 10.76
C THR A 137 -4.51 1.47 10.58
N LYS A 138 -3.97 2.61 10.99
CA LYS A 138 -4.53 3.93 10.64
C LYS A 138 -4.10 4.31 9.22
N MET A 139 -5.03 4.78 8.40
CA MET A 139 -4.74 5.43 7.11
C MET A 139 -5.30 6.85 7.11
N SER A 140 -4.49 7.84 6.72
CA SER A 140 -4.96 9.22 6.59
C SER A 140 -4.23 9.98 5.50
N GLY A 141 -4.96 10.70 4.66
CA GLY A 141 -4.45 11.36 3.47
C GLY A 141 -5.50 12.21 2.80
N GLY A 142 -5.25 12.56 1.53
CA GLY A 142 -6.09 13.49 0.79
C GLY A 142 -6.00 14.93 1.32
N GLN A 143 -6.72 15.85 0.68
CA GLN A 143 -6.74 17.26 1.05
C GLN A 143 -8.05 17.95 0.63
N GLY A 144 -8.64 18.73 1.52
CA GLY A 144 -9.91 19.39 1.21
C GLY A 144 -11.04 18.37 1.05
N ALA A 145 -11.66 18.30 -0.14
CA ALA A 145 -12.87 17.51 -0.36
C ALA A 145 -12.66 15.98 -0.36
N ASP A 146 -11.44 15.51 -0.64
CA ASP A 146 -11.08 14.08 -0.64
C ASP A 146 -10.27 13.65 0.60
N TYR A 147 -10.20 14.51 1.62
CA TYR A 147 -9.53 14.20 2.87
C TYR A 147 -10.18 12.99 3.56
N TYR A 148 -9.32 12.14 4.14
CA TYR A 148 -9.74 11.01 4.95
C TYR A 148 -8.87 10.82 6.19
N TYR A 149 -9.52 10.35 7.25
CA TYR A 149 -8.93 9.88 8.49
C TYR A 149 -9.60 8.57 8.87
N LEU A 150 -8.87 7.46 8.77
CA LEU A 150 -9.43 6.12 8.87
C LEU A 150 -8.61 5.33 9.90
N PRO A 151 -8.93 5.40 11.19
CA PRO A 151 -8.37 4.47 12.18
C PRO A 151 -8.89 3.05 11.91
N ASN A 152 -8.15 2.05 12.37
CA ASN A 152 -8.57 0.65 12.33
C ASN A 152 -8.95 0.11 10.94
N VAL A 153 -8.24 0.50 9.88
CA VAL A 153 -8.42 -0.11 8.56
C VAL A 153 -8.04 -1.59 8.66
N PRO A 154 -8.98 -2.52 8.42
CA PRO A 154 -8.76 -3.93 8.76
C PRO A 154 -8.14 -4.73 7.61
N TYR A 155 -7.42 -5.80 7.96
CA TYR A 155 -6.88 -6.83 7.06
C TYR A 155 -6.06 -6.27 5.90
N VAL A 156 -5.03 -5.49 6.23
CA VAL A 156 -4.22 -4.76 5.26
C VAL A 156 -3.09 -5.64 4.75
N MET A 157 -2.98 -5.75 3.44
CA MET A 157 -1.95 -6.50 2.73
C MET A 157 -1.20 -5.55 1.81
N PHE A 158 -0.04 -5.07 2.25
CA PHE A 158 0.80 -4.17 1.48
C PHE A 158 1.51 -4.93 0.37
N PHE A 159 1.50 -4.34 -0.83
CA PHE A 159 2.17 -4.91 -1.99
C PHE A 159 3.18 -3.94 -2.61
N SER A 160 4.19 -4.49 -3.28
CA SER A 160 5.26 -3.73 -3.91
C SER A 160 5.89 -4.54 -5.05
N ASN A 161 6.68 -3.87 -5.88
CA ASN A 161 7.55 -4.50 -6.85
C ASN A 161 8.82 -3.65 -7.06
N SER A 162 9.64 -4.00 -8.06
CA SER A 162 10.90 -3.30 -8.35
C SER A 162 10.73 -1.83 -8.77
N VAL A 163 9.54 -1.44 -9.22
CA VAL A 163 9.22 -0.09 -9.70
C VAL A 163 8.42 0.70 -8.65
N VAL A 164 7.51 0.04 -7.95
CA VAL A 164 6.64 0.61 -6.92
C VAL A 164 7.14 0.18 -5.56
N ALA A 165 7.90 1.06 -4.92
CA ALA A 165 8.45 0.82 -3.58
C ALA A 165 7.35 0.60 -2.53
N GLY A 166 7.58 -0.32 -1.59
CA GLY A 166 6.65 -0.60 -0.49
C GLY A 166 6.34 0.61 0.40
N SER A 167 7.26 1.57 0.50
CA SER A 167 7.04 2.84 1.20
C SER A 167 5.88 3.67 0.63
N ARG A 168 5.43 3.41 -0.61
CA ARG A 168 4.26 4.07 -1.19
C ARG A 168 2.94 3.59 -0.60
N GLY A 169 2.94 2.45 0.09
CA GLY A 169 1.83 1.96 0.91
C GLY A 169 0.59 1.53 0.14
N PHE A 170 0.74 1.13 -1.13
CA PHE A 170 -0.35 0.47 -1.84
C PHE A 170 -0.68 -0.86 -1.15
N SER A 171 -1.98 -1.12 -0.98
CA SER A 171 -2.45 -2.30 -0.29
C SER A 171 -3.82 -2.76 -0.78
N LEU A 172 -4.11 -4.04 -0.56
CA LEU A 172 -5.46 -4.57 -0.49
C LEU A 172 -5.91 -4.48 0.97
N HIS A 173 -7.13 -4.02 1.25
CA HIS A 173 -7.64 -3.98 2.63
C HIS A 173 -9.16 -3.97 2.71
N GLY A 174 -9.68 -4.27 3.90
CA GLY A 174 -11.09 -4.11 4.22
C GLY A 174 -11.48 -2.64 4.32
N THR A 175 -12.73 -2.33 4.00
CA THR A 175 -13.24 -0.97 3.91
C THR A 175 -14.57 -0.86 4.65
N TYR A 176 -14.62 -0.01 5.68
CA TYR A 176 -15.82 0.20 6.51
C TYR A 176 -16.53 1.54 6.25
N TRP A 177 -15.89 2.46 5.53
CA TRP A 177 -16.39 3.83 5.34
C TRP A 177 -17.24 4.05 4.08
N HIS A 178 -17.29 3.07 3.17
CA HIS A 178 -18.15 3.11 1.99
C HIS A 178 -18.50 1.71 1.48
N ASN A 179 -19.52 1.62 0.63
CA ASN A 179 -19.95 0.37 -0.02
C ASN A 179 -19.91 0.41 -1.56
N ASN A 180 -19.18 1.35 -2.16
CA ASN A 180 -19.15 1.60 -3.61
C ASN A 180 -18.34 0.57 -4.44
N PHE A 181 -18.36 -0.71 -4.03
CA PHE A 181 -17.62 -1.78 -4.69
C PHE A 181 -18.13 -2.00 -6.11
N GLY A 182 -17.22 -2.08 -7.08
CA GLY A 182 -17.54 -2.06 -8.51
C GLY A 182 -17.25 -0.69 -9.16
N HIS A 183 -16.86 0.31 -8.38
CA HIS A 183 -16.50 1.65 -8.85
C HIS A 183 -15.26 2.18 -8.12
N PRO A 184 -14.40 2.98 -8.77
CA PRO A 184 -13.24 3.59 -8.13
C PRO A 184 -13.65 4.53 -6.97
N MET A 185 -12.96 4.42 -5.83
CA MET A 185 -13.25 5.24 -4.64
C MET A 185 -12.08 5.38 -3.66
N SER A 186 -10.86 5.05 -4.07
CA SER A 186 -9.69 5.13 -3.17
C SER A 186 -8.63 6.14 -3.65
N HIS A 187 -7.61 6.33 -2.83
CA HIS A 187 -6.35 7.00 -3.19
C HIS A 187 -5.29 5.99 -3.63
N GLY A 188 -5.69 4.94 -4.33
CA GLY A 188 -4.79 4.01 -5.00
C GLY A 188 -4.78 2.60 -4.41
N CYS A 189 -5.18 2.44 -3.15
CA CYS A 189 -5.39 1.12 -2.57
C CYS A 189 -6.56 0.37 -3.24
N VAL A 190 -6.61 -0.94 -3.08
CA VAL A 190 -7.69 -1.79 -3.57
C VAL A 190 -8.64 -2.06 -2.39
N ASN A 191 -9.71 -1.30 -2.33
CA ASN A 191 -10.72 -1.39 -1.27
C ASN A 191 -11.58 -2.64 -1.49
N MET A 192 -11.73 -3.45 -0.46
CA MET A 192 -12.53 -4.67 -0.47
C MET A 192 -13.60 -4.62 0.63
N ARG A 193 -14.67 -5.41 0.47
CA ARG A 193 -15.56 -5.73 1.59
C ARG A 193 -14.72 -6.36 2.69
N THR A 194 -14.90 -5.92 3.94
CA THR A 194 -14.09 -6.39 5.07
C THR A 194 -14.09 -7.92 5.23
N ILE A 195 -15.23 -8.57 4.97
CA ILE A 195 -15.35 -10.03 5.01
C ILE A 195 -14.50 -10.74 3.94
N ASP A 196 -14.35 -10.14 2.76
CA ASP A 196 -13.55 -10.70 1.68
C ASP A 196 -12.07 -10.45 1.90
N ALA A 197 -11.72 -9.24 2.39
CA ALA A 197 -10.36 -8.92 2.80
C ALA A 197 -9.87 -9.89 3.88
N GLN A 198 -10.70 -10.21 4.87
CA GLN A 198 -10.40 -11.19 5.92
C GLN A 198 -10.08 -12.57 5.35
N LYS A 199 -10.87 -13.06 4.39
CA LYS A 199 -10.65 -14.35 3.73
C LYS A 199 -9.30 -14.39 3.02
N ILE A 200 -8.99 -13.39 2.19
CA ILE A 200 -7.68 -13.31 1.50
C ILE A 200 -6.54 -13.16 2.51
N PHE A 201 -6.72 -12.36 3.55
CA PHE A 201 -5.70 -12.13 4.57
C PHE A 201 -5.29 -13.41 5.30
N TYR A 202 -6.22 -14.33 5.56
CA TYR A 202 -5.87 -15.62 6.18
C TYR A 202 -5.50 -16.71 5.18
N TRP A 203 -5.92 -16.59 3.92
CA TRP A 203 -5.56 -17.53 2.85
C TRP A 203 -4.15 -17.30 2.29
N THR A 204 -3.68 -16.05 2.25
CA THR A 204 -2.34 -15.70 1.73
C THR A 204 -1.21 -16.02 2.71
N ASP A 205 -0.07 -16.44 2.19
CA ASP A 205 1.15 -16.65 2.97
C ASP A 205 1.96 -15.34 3.14
N PRO A 206 2.75 -15.22 4.22
CA PRO A 206 2.76 -16.13 5.36
C PRO A 206 1.47 -15.94 6.19
N PRO A 207 1.00 -16.98 6.89
CA PRO A 207 -0.08 -16.82 7.85
C PRO A 207 0.33 -15.74 8.87
N PRO A 208 -0.58 -14.86 9.28
CA PRO A 208 -0.30 -13.85 10.29
C PRO A 208 0.07 -14.53 11.62
N ASN A 209 1.19 -14.15 12.21
CA ASN A 209 1.50 -14.50 13.60
C ASN A 209 0.71 -13.51 14.46
N GLU A 210 -0.41 -13.97 15.00
CA GLU A 210 -1.40 -13.12 15.69
C GLU A 210 -1.99 -12.06 14.75
N ASP A 211 -1.34 -10.90 14.67
CA ASP A 211 -1.88 -9.67 14.08
C ASP A 211 -1.08 -9.12 12.90
N GLU A 212 0.12 -9.61 12.64
CA GLU A 212 0.92 -9.19 11.50
C GLU A 212 1.80 -10.31 10.95
N SER A 213 2.26 -10.13 9.71
CA SER A 213 3.31 -10.96 9.17
C SER A 213 4.08 -10.28 8.05
N VAL A 214 5.36 -10.67 7.94
CA VAL A 214 6.29 -10.23 6.91
C VAL A 214 6.80 -11.50 6.20
N PRO A 215 6.65 -11.64 4.88
CA PRO A 215 7.25 -12.74 4.13
C PRO A 215 8.76 -12.79 4.32
N THR A 216 9.27 -14.00 4.46
CA THR A 216 10.72 -14.31 4.51
C THR A 216 11.16 -14.96 3.21
N GLU A 217 12.46 -15.15 3.00
CA GLU A 217 12.99 -15.83 1.80
C GLU A 217 12.40 -17.24 1.57
N ASN A 218 11.93 -17.90 2.64
CA ASN A 218 11.35 -19.23 2.58
C ASN A 218 9.81 -19.22 2.48
N THR A 219 9.19 -18.05 2.41
CA THR A 219 7.74 -17.94 2.30
C THR A 219 7.32 -18.03 0.84
N PRO A 220 6.36 -18.89 0.47
CA PRO A 220 5.81 -18.90 -0.88
C PRO A 220 5.31 -17.51 -1.26
N ASP A 221 5.72 -17.03 -2.42
CA ASP A 221 5.28 -15.74 -2.93
C ASP A 221 3.77 -15.80 -3.25
N VAL A 222 3.02 -14.80 -2.79
CA VAL A 222 1.68 -14.54 -3.33
C VAL A 222 1.79 -13.46 -4.39
N LEU A 223 1.57 -13.85 -5.64
CA LEU A 223 1.61 -12.95 -6.79
C LEU A 223 0.29 -12.18 -6.90
N ILE A 224 0.37 -10.86 -7.09
CA ILE A 224 -0.76 -9.99 -7.39
C ILE A 224 -0.54 -9.39 -8.77
N THR A 225 -1.40 -9.71 -9.74
CA THR A 225 -1.38 -9.08 -11.08
C THR A 225 -2.51 -8.07 -11.17
N ILE A 226 -2.16 -6.81 -11.32
CA ILE A 226 -3.11 -5.70 -11.48
C ILE A 226 -3.06 -5.21 -12.92
N TYR A 227 -4.21 -5.19 -13.60
CA TYR A 227 -4.30 -4.85 -15.03
C TYR A 227 -5.59 -4.11 -15.36
N GLY A 228 -5.68 -3.64 -16.61
CA GLY A 228 -6.80 -2.83 -17.09
C GLY A 228 -6.69 -1.37 -16.66
N GLU A 229 -7.71 -0.59 -17.00
CA GLU A 229 -7.83 0.84 -16.67
C GLU A 229 -9.13 1.09 -15.92
N ALA A 230 -9.07 1.85 -14.83
CA ALA A 230 -10.25 2.19 -14.05
C ALA A 230 -11.23 3.09 -14.84
N PRO A 231 -12.55 2.88 -14.73
CA PRO A 231 -13.56 3.66 -15.44
C PRO A 231 -13.76 5.08 -14.91
#